data_AF-A0A402CY21-F1
#
_entry.id   AF-A0A402CY21-F1
#
_cell.length_a   1.000
_cell.length_b   1.000
_cell.length_c   1.000
_cell.angle_alpha   90.00
_cell.angle_beta   90.00
_cell.angle_gamma   90.00
#
_symmetry.space_group_name_H-M   'P 1'
#
loop_
_entity.id
_entity.type
_entity.pdbx_description
1 polymer ?
#
loop_
_entity_poly.entity_id
_entity_poly.type
_entity_poly.pdbx_seq_one_letter_code
_entity_poly.pdbx_strand_id
1 'polypeptide(L)'
;MESPHGFRENDQQSQPGEWRVHNRIAAIMAHTTRYAFKGQVRLSRDARVSEASISRLVNGCSHPSYRLVYAVTRALEKALGRPLSPNEVVSYSGSYPTPSVCRLAGCSGCMPDAAYDGDERLRPEFRGVRPGDWSLPGSVHSANPLQASAINHKEEQ
;
A
#
# COMPACT_ATOMS: atom_id res chain seq x y z
N MET A 1 -30.28 -26.59 -26.78
CA MET A 1 -30.35 -25.68 -25.61
C MET A 1 -29.10 -25.91 -24.78
N GLU A 2 -27.99 -25.25 -25.10
CA GLU A 2 -26.83 -25.12 -24.20
C GLU A 2 -26.15 -23.79 -24.56
N SER A 3 -26.06 -22.87 -23.59
CA SER A 3 -25.32 -21.61 -23.72
C SER A 3 -24.04 -21.71 -22.88
N PRO A 4 -22.84 -21.45 -23.44
CA PRO A 4 -21.62 -21.41 -22.65
C PRO A 4 -21.45 -20.01 -22.06
N HIS A 5 -21.46 -19.92 -20.73
CA HIS A 5 -21.03 -18.74 -19.99
C HIS A 5 -19.52 -18.56 -20.14
N GLY A 6 -19.12 -17.71 -21.10
CA GLY A 6 -17.76 -17.20 -21.18
C GLY A 6 -17.44 -16.35 -19.96
N PHE A 7 -16.41 -16.75 -19.22
CA PHE A 7 -15.77 -15.96 -18.18
C PHE A 7 -15.31 -14.62 -18.78
N ARG A 8 -15.78 -13.49 -18.23
CA ARG A 8 -15.16 -12.19 -18.49
C ARG A 8 -13.95 -12.05 -17.58
N GLU A 9 -12.77 -12.34 -18.13
CA GLU A 9 -11.51 -11.82 -17.61
C GLU A 9 -11.57 -10.29 -17.68
N ASN A 10 -11.72 -9.65 -16.51
CA ASN A 10 -11.51 -8.22 -16.38
C ASN A 10 -9.99 -7.97 -16.35
N ASP A 11 -9.36 -8.06 -17.51
CA ASP A 11 -8.08 -7.42 -17.79
C ASP A 11 -8.29 -5.89 -17.78
N GLN A 12 -8.24 -5.29 -16.59
CA GLN A 12 -8.01 -3.85 -16.45
C GLN A 12 -6.53 -3.57 -16.73
N GLN A 13 -6.18 -3.65 -18.00
CA GLN A 13 -5.00 -3.02 -18.56
C GLN A 13 -5.08 -1.52 -18.26
N SER A 14 -4.27 -1.08 -17.31
CA SER A 14 -4.17 0.32 -16.90
C SER A 14 -3.65 1.16 -18.06
N GLN A 15 -4.46 2.13 -18.51
CA GLN A 15 -4.08 3.03 -19.59
C GLN A 15 -3.01 4.04 -19.12
N PRO A 16 -2.01 4.37 -19.95
CA PRO A 16 -0.99 5.36 -19.63
C PRO A 16 -1.59 6.77 -19.70
N GLY A 17 -1.89 7.35 -18.55
CA GLY A 17 -2.50 8.69 -18.43
C GLY A 17 -3.45 8.86 -17.25
N GLU A 18 -3.78 7.78 -16.52
CA GLU A 18 -4.66 7.86 -15.36
C GLU A 18 -3.90 8.45 -14.15
N TRP A 19 -4.24 9.69 -13.77
CA TRP A 19 -3.72 10.31 -12.54
C TRP A 19 -4.18 9.50 -11.32
N ARG A 20 -3.34 8.55 -10.90
CA ARG A 20 -3.57 7.73 -9.71
C ARG A 20 -3.09 8.48 -8.48
N VAL A 21 -3.99 8.67 -7.53
CA VAL A 21 -3.64 9.26 -6.25
C VAL A 21 -2.88 8.22 -5.42
N HIS A 22 -1.65 8.52 -5.05
CA HIS A 22 -0.87 7.67 -4.16
C HIS A 22 -1.31 7.89 -2.72
N ASN A 23 -1.42 6.81 -1.94
CA ASN A 23 -1.74 6.89 -0.53
C ASN A 23 -0.95 5.84 0.27
N ARG A 24 -0.79 6.08 1.57
CA ARG A 24 -0.13 5.15 2.50
C ARG A 24 -1.08 4.68 3.61
N ILE A 25 -2.39 4.75 3.38
CA ILE A 25 -3.40 4.47 4.41
C ILE A 25 -3.25 3.04 4.93
N ALA A 26 -3.19 2.04 4.03
CA ALA A 26 -3.02 0.64 4.41
C ALA A 26 -1.71 0.41 5.18
N ALA A 27 -0.61 1.02 4.73
CA ALA A 27 0.69 0.92 5.39
C ALA A 27 0.63 1.52 6.80
N ILE A 28 -0.01 2.69 6.98
CA ILE A 28 -0.19 3.32 8.29
C ILE A 28 -1.07 2.45 9.20
N MET A 29 -2.16 1.88 8.66
CA MET A 29 -3.06 1.00 9.43
C MET A 29 -2.34 -0.24 9.99
N ALA A 30 -1.37 -0.79 9.25
CA ALA A 30 -0.57 -1.93 9.71
C ALA A 30 0.29 -1.60 10.95
N HIS A 31 0.51 -0.31 11.24
CA HIS A 31 1.31 0.14 12.39
C HIS A 31 0.48 0.41 13.64
N THR A 32 -0.80 0.07 13.64
CA THR A 32 -1.66 0.20 14.83
C THR A 32 -2.59 -1.00 14.95
N THR A 33 -2.68 -1.55 16.16
CA THR A 33 -3.60 -2.67 16.45
C THR A 33 -5.07 -2.27 16.30
N ARG A 34 -5.38 -0.95 16.30
CA ARG A 34 -6.73 -0.43 16.10
C ARG A 34 -7.37 -0.96 14.83
N TYR A 35 -6.61 -1.12 13.74
CA TYR A 35 -7.13 -1.49 12.42
C TYR A 35 -6.79 -2.91 11.99
N ALA A 36 -6.21 -3.74 12.86
CA ALA A 36 -5.83 -5.12 12.54
C ALA A 36 -7.03 -5.98 12.09
N PHE A 37 -8.22 -5.75 12.68
CA PHE A 37 -9.45 -6.46 12.32
C PHE A 37 -10.46 -5.53 11.69
N LYS A 38 -10.99 -5.92 10.52
CA LYS A 38 -11.95 -5.13 9.73
C LYS A 38 -11.44 -3.71 9.47
N GLY A 39 -10.16 -3.57 9.10
CA GLY A 39 -9.45 -2.30 9.05
C GLY A 39 -10.19 -1.18 8.32
N GLN A 40 -10.55 -1.36 7.04
CA GLN A 40 -11.23 -0.32 6.25
C GLN A 40 -12.62 0.03 6.80
N VAL A 41 -13.37 -0.98 7.27
CA VAL A 41 -14.70 -0.82 7.90
C VAL A 41 -14.59 -0.05 9.21
N ARG A 42 -13.55 -0.31 10.00
CA ARG A 42 -13.33 0.41 11.26
C ARG A 42 -12.85 1.84 10.99
N LEU A 43 -11.98 2.03 10.00
CA LEU A 43 -11.52 3.35 9.56
C LEU A 43 -12.70 4.20 9.04
N SER A 44 -13.62 3.62 8.27
CA SER A 44 -14.79 4.35 7.77
C SER A 44 -15.67 4.88 8.91
N ARG A 45 -15.87 4.08 9.96
CA ARG A 45 -16.59 4.47 11.18
C ARG A 45 -15.85 5.53 11.97
N ASP A 46 -14.54 5.35 12.18
CA ASP A 46 -13.71 6.30 12.94
C ASP A 46 -13.63 7.66 12.21
N ALA A 47 -13.57 7.67 10.87
CA ALA A 47 -13.55 8.87 10.03
C ALA A 47 -14.94 9.42 9.67
N ARG A 48 -16.03 8.71 10.01
CA ARG A 48 -17.43 9.05 9.67
C ARG A 48 -17.66 9.25 8.17
N VAL A 49 -17.13 8.35 7.35
CA VAL A 49 -17.29 8.35 5.90
C VAL A 49 -17.77 6.97 5.41
N SER A 50 -18.28 6.89 4.18
CA SER A 50 -18.76 5.61 3.64
C SER A 50 -17.61 4.62 3.39
N GLU A 51 -17.87 3.33 3.58
CA GLU A 51 -16.91 2.26 3.29
C GLU A 51 -16.45 2.27 1.82
N ALA A 52 -17.36 2.56 0.89
CA ALA A 52 -17.03 2.71 -0.53
C ALA A 52 -16.06 3.88 -0.80
N SER A 53 -16.12 4.96 -0.01
CA SER A 53 -15.16 6.07 -0.14
C SER A 53 -13.78 5.69 0.40
N ILE A 54 -13.72 4.98 1.53
CA ILE A 54 -12.46 4.43 2.04
C ILE A 54 -11.85 3.44 1.07
N SER A 55 -12.62 2.49 0.55
CA SER A 55 -12.16 1.49 -0.41
C SER A 55 -11.57 2.14 -1.66
N ARG A 56 -12.29 3.08 -2.29
CA ARG A 56 -11.78 3.83 -3.46
C ARG A 56 -10.53 4.65 -3.16
N LEU A 57 -10.45 5.24 -1.96
CA LEU A 57 -9.29 6.01 -1.56
C LEU A 57 -8.06 5.12 -1.32
N VAL A 58 -8.22 4.01 -0.59
CA VAL A 58 -7.13 3.05 -0.33
C VAL A 58 -6.60 2.45 -1.62
N ASN A 59 -7.47 2.13 -2.58
CA ASN A 59 -7.09 1.58 -3.87
C ASN A 59 -6.57 2.62 -4.87
N GLY A 60 -6.54 3.91 -4.52
CA GLY A 60 -6.09 5.00 -5.40
C GLY A 60 -7.04 5.26 -6.58
N CYS A 61 -8.27 4.74 -6.56
CA CYS A 61 -9.26 4.82 -7.64
C CYS A 61 -10.13 6.09 -7.60
N SER A 62 -9.70 7.16 -6.92
CA SER A 62 -10.47 8.40 -6.87
C SER A 62 -9.59 9.62 -6.65
N HIS A 63 -10.10 10.78 -7.05
CA HIS A 63 -9.62 12.08 -6.62
C HIS A 63 -10.34 12.45 -5.32
N PRO A 64 -9.72 12.25 -4.15
CA PRO A 64 -10.40 12.52 -2.89
C PRO A 64 -10.54 14.03 -2.69
N SER A 65 -11.67 14.46 -2.16
CA SER A 65 -11.79 15.82 -1.67
C SER A 65 -10.90 16.03 -0.44
N TYR A 66 -10.44 17.25 -0.23
CA TYR A 66 -9.65 17.59 0.97
C TYR A 66 -10.37 17.20 2.27
N ARG A 67 -11.71 17.37 2.32
CA ARG A 67 -12.52 16.97 3.48
C ARG A 67 -12.43 15.47 3.78
N LEU A 68 -12.43 14.61 2.75
CA LEU A 68 -12.26 13.17 2.92
C LEU A 68 -10.85 12.85 3.44
N VAL A 69 -9.81 13.41 2.82
CA VAL A 69 -8.42 13.21 3.24
C VAL A 69 -8.23 13.66 4.69
N TYR A 70 -8.74 14.83 5.05
CA TYR A 70 -8.64 15.37 6.41
C TYR A 70 -9.35 14.47 7.43
N ALA A 71 -10.58 14.01 7.14
CA ALA A 71 -11.31 13.13 8.04
C ALA A 71 -10.56 11.80 8.31
N VAL A 72 -10.01 11.19 7.25
CA VAL A 72 -9.18 9.98 7.36
C VAL A 72 -7.90 10.26 8.15
N THR A 73 -7.24 11.38 7.86
CA THR A 73 -6.01 11.80 8.56
C THR A 73 -6.25 11.94 10.05
N ARG A 74 -7.34 12.58 10.48
CA ARG A 74 -7.71 12.72 11.90
C ARG A 74 -7.98 11.38 12.58
N ALA A 75 -8.61 10.45 11.88
CA ALA A 75 -8.85 9.10 12.41
C ALA A 75 -7.53 8.33 12.62
N LEU A 76 -6.64 8.37 11.63
CA LEU A 76 -5.31 7.76 11.71
C LEU A 76 -4.44 8.42 12.79
N GLU A 77 -4.43 9.75 12.89
CA GLU A 77 -3.73 10.51 13.94
C GLU A 77 -4.13 10.01 15.34
N LYS A 78 -5.46 9.87 15.57
CA LYS A 78 -5.99 9.38 16.84
C LYS A 78 -5.58 7.93 17.11
N ALA A 79 -5.51 7.08 16.09
CA ALA A 79 -5.12 5.68 16.23
C ALA A 79 -3.62 5.47 16.45
N LEU A 80 -2.78 6.39 15.95
CA LEU A 80 -1.34 6.40 16.17
C LEU A 80 -0.93 7.11 17.47
N GLY A 81 -1.78 8.02 17.97
CA GLY A 81 -1.45 8.86 19.13
C GLY A 81 -0.36 9.90 18.84
N ARG A 82 -0.18 10.29 17.57
CA ARG A 82 0.86 11.23 17.13
C ARG A 82 0.33 12.14 16.01
N PRO A 83 0.80 13.40 15.91
CA PRO A 83 0.38 14.32 14.84
C PRO A 83 0.64 13.74 13.44
N LEU A 84 -0.33 13.90 12.54
CA LEU A 84 -0.24 13.39 11.17
C LEU A 84 -0.74 14.45 10.18
N SER A 85 0.12 14.82 9.22
CA SER A 85 -0.24 15.75 8.14
C SER A 85 -0.98 15.03 7.01
N PRO A 86 -1.99 15.65 6.35
CA PRO A 86 -2.63 15.08 5.17
C PRO A 86 -1.65 14.67 4.06
N ASN A 87 -0.55 15.43 3.90
CA ASN A 87 0.49 15.16 2.90
C ASN A 87 1.34 13.92 3.23
N GLU A 88 1.24 13.39 4.44
CA GLU A 88 1.84 12.10 4.80
C GLU A 88 0.94 10.92 4.40
N VAL A 89 -0.36 11.16 4.26
CA VAL A 89 -1.37 10.14 3.98
C VAL A 89 -1.58 9.97 2.48
N VAL A 90 -1.65 11.08 1.75
CA VAL A 90 -1.97 11.13 0.31
C VAL A 90 -0.97 12.02 -0.43
N SER A 91 -0.55 11.60 -1.62
CA SER A 91 0.34 12.36 -2.50
C SER A 91 -0.03 12.18 -3.97
N TYR A 92 0.06 13.24 -4.75
CA TYR A 92 -0.11 13.19 -6.22
C TYR A 92 1.20 12.89 -6.95
N SER A 93 2.35 13.17 -6.33
CA SER A 93 3.66 12.89 -6.92
C SER A 93 4.23 11.53 -6.46
N GLY A 94 3.60 10.90 -5.48
CA GLY A 94 4.12 9.69 -4.82
C GLY A 94 5.25 9.99 -3.81
N SER A 95 5.75 11.22 -3.76
CA SER A 95 6.71 11.68 -2.75
C SER A 95 6.00 12.14 -1.49
N TYR A 96 6.58 11.84 -0.34
CA TYR A 96 6.02 12.18 0.97
C TYR A 96 7.06 12.85 1.88
N PRO A 97 6.65 13.74 2.82
CA PRO A 97 7.58 14.44 3.68
C PRO A 97 8.40 13.50 4.57
N THR A 98 7.77 12.47 5.16
CA THR A 98 8.47 11.40 5.86
C THR A 98 8.59 10.19 4.94
N PRO A 99 9.80 9.81 4.49
CA PRO A 99 9.96 8.69 3.54
C PRO A 99 9.48 7.34 4.09
N SER A 100 9.79 7.04 5.36
CA SER A 100 9.47 5.77 6.01
C SER A 100 8.19 5.85 6.84
N VAL A 101 7.25 4.92 6.59
CA VAL A 101 6.01 4.79 7.38
C VAL A 101 6.31 4.41 8.83
N CYS A 102 7.37 3.63 9.07
CA CYS A 102 7.79 3.27 10.42
C CYS A 102 8.19 4.49 11.24
N ARG A 103 8.94 5.42 10.63
CA ARG A 103 9.34 6.69 11.25
C ARG A 103 8.12 7.58 11.53
N LEU A 104 7.20 7.63 10.57
CA LEU A 104 5.92 8.33 10.71
C LEU A 104 5.09 7.77 11.87
N ALA A 105 4.96 6.45 11.96
CA ALA A 105 4.24 5.75 13.01
C ALA A 105 4.98 5.77 14.37
N GLY A 106 6.31 5.87 14.36
CA GLY A 106 7.15 5.86 15.56
C GLY A 106 7.51 4.47 16.07
N CYS A 107 7.45 3.45 15.22
CA CYS A 107 7.95 2.12 15.57
C CYS A 107 9.46 2.01 15.27
N SER A 108 10.12 1.01 15.86
CA SER A 108 11.55 0.72 15.67
C SER A 108 11.91 0.23 14.26
N GLY A 109 10.94 0.22 13.34
CA GLY A 109 11.03 -0.37 12.02
C GLY A 109 10.34 -1.73 11.99
N CYS A 110 9.44 -1.92 11.03
CA CYS A 110 8.86 -3.22 10.69
C CYS A 110 9.39 -3.69 9.34
N MET A 111 9.37 -5.00 9.14
CA MET A 111 9.60 -5.62 7.83
C MET A 111 8.25 -5.92 7.17
N PRO A 112 8.16 -5.88 5.83
CA PRO A 112 6.94 -6.27 5.14
C PRO A 112 6.70 -7.77 5.29
N ASP A 113 5.44 -8.21 5.20
CA ASP A 113 5.10 -9.64 5.26
C ASP A 113 5.86 -10.46 4.21
N ALA A 114 6.09 -9.88 3.02
CA ALA A 114 6.87 -10.49 1.94
C ALA A 114 8.35 -10.75 2.27
N ALA A 115 8.85 -10.19 3.38
CA ALA A 115 10.20 -10.47 3.89
C ALA A 115 10.30 -11.83 4.58
N TYR A 116 9.17 -12.43 4.94
CA TYR A 116 9.12 -13.73 5.59
C TYR A 116 8.63 -14.79 4.59
N ASP A 117 9.16 -16.01 4.69
CA ASP A 117 8.63 -17.17 3.98
C ASP A 117 7.47 -17.81 4.75
N GLY A 118 6.93 -18.91 4.23
CA GLY A 118 5.82 -19.63 4.86
C GLY A 118 6.14 -20.23 6.23
N ASP A 119 7.43 -20.33 6.59
CA ASP A 119 7.90 -20.83 7.89
C ASP A 119 8.26 -19.67 8.84
N GLU A 120 7.81 -18.45 8.53
CA GLU A 120 8.12 -17.21 9.26
C GLU A 120 9.63 -16.89 9.32
N ARG A 121 10.44 -17.46 8.43
CA ARG A 121 11.87 -17.16 8.37
C ARG A 121 12.13 -15.99 7.45
N LEU A 122 13.05 -15.12 7.88
CA LEU A 122 13.47 -13.98 7.08
C LEU A 122 14.14 -14.48 5.78
N ARG A 123 13.55 -14.11 4.64
CA ARG A 123 14.06 -14.48 3.32
C ARG A 123 15.48 -13.90 3.13
N PRO A 124 16.39 -14.63 2.47
CA PRO A 124 17.79 -14.21 2.32
C PRO A 124 17.97 -12.82 1.70
N GLU A 125 17.09 -12.45 0.77
CA GLU A 125 17.09 -11.15 0.08
C GLU A 125 16.87 -9.94 1.00
N PHE A 126 16.31 -10.16 2.20
CA PHE A 126 16.11 -9.12 3.22
C PHE A 126 17.15 -9.17 4.34
N ARG A 127 18.15 -10.06 4.28
CA ARG A 127 19.23 -10.09 5.28
C ARG A 127 20.07 -8.83 5.16
N GLY A 128 20.26 -8.14 6.28
CA GLY A 128 21.01 -6.87 6.35
C GLY A 128 20.16 -5.63 6.08
N VAL A 129 18.91 -5.78 5.65
CA VAL A 129 17.95 -4.68 5.56
C VAL A 129 17.54 -4.29 6.98
N ARG A 130 17.73 -3.02 7.33
CA ARG A 130 17.26 -2.50 8.61
C ARG A 130 15.73 -2.35 8.56
N PRO A 131 15.01 -2.78 9.62
CA PRO A 131 13.57 -2.56 9.69
C PRO A 131 13.23 -1.08 9.49
N GLY A 132 12.22 -0.80 8.67
CA GLY A 132 11.82 0.58 8.30
C GLY A 132 12.63 1.25 7.18
N ASP A 133 13.80 0.73 6.78
CA ASP A 133 14.62 1.28 5.68
C ASP A 133 14.27 0.68 4.31
N TRP A 134 13.53 -0.43 4.27
CA TRP A 134 13.09 -1.11 3.03
C TRP A 134 12.18 -0.25 2.13
N SER A 135 11.64 0.84 2.66
CA SER A 135 10.75 1.78 1.94
C SER A 135 11.47 3.01 1.36
N LEU A 136 12.79 3.13 1.57
CA LEU A 136 13.56 4.29 1.12
C LEU A 136 14.01 4.14 -0.34
N PRO A 137 13.78 5.14 -1.22
CA PRO A 137 14.35 5.14 -2.56
C PRO A 137 15.89 5.16 -2.44
N GLY A 138 16.56 4.15 -3.02
CA GLY A 138 18.00 3.94 -2.90
C GLY A 138 18.42 2.88 -1.87
N SER A 139 17.48 2.24 -1.16
CA SER A 139 17.73 0.93 -0.56
C SER A 139 18.07 -0.04 -1.69
N VAL A 140 19.36 -0.38 -1.82
CA VAL A 140 19.95 -1.20 -2.88
C VAL A 140 19.49 -2.65 -2.76
N HIS A 141 18.21 -2.90 -3.00
CA HIS A 141 17.64 -4.22 -3.23
C HIS A 141 16.77 -4.14 -4.48
N SER A 142 17.47 -4.01 -5.60
CA SER A 142 16.92 -4.39 -6.90
C SER A 142 16.65 -5.89 -6.87
N ALA A 143 15.38 -6.27 -6.74
CA ALA A 143 14.78 -7.34 -7.53
C ALA A 143 13.31 -7.50 -7.12
N ASN A 144 12.45 -7.02 -8.00
CA ASN A 144 11.08 -7.45 -8.16
C ASN A 144 11.06 -8.97 -8.46
N PRO A 145 10.47 -9.86 -7.64
CA PRO A 145 10.37 -11.29 -8.01
C PRO A 145 9.19 -11.60 -8.94
N LEU A 146 8.35 -10.61 -9.31
CA LEU A 146 7.13 -10.85 -10.09
C LEU A 146 7.23 -10.46 -11.57
N GLN A 147 8.43 -10.23 -12.09
CA GLN A 147 8.68 -10.12 -13.53
C GLN A 147 9.91 -10.93 -13.93
N ALA A 148 9.82 -12.26 -13.81
CA ALA A 148 10.76 -13.18 -14.47
C ALA A 148 10.01 -14.41 -14.99
N SER A 149 9.01 -14.16 -15.86
CA SER A 149 8.37 -15.20 -16.68
C SER A 149 8.15 -14.68 -18.09
N ALA A 150 9.21 -14.15 -18.71
CA ALA A 150 9.37 -14.05 -20.16
C ALA A 150 10.69 -13.34 -20.40
N ILE A 151 11.69 -14.09 -20.89
CA ILE A 151 12.62 -13.71 -21.96
C ILE A 151 13.78 -14.73 -21.96
N ASN A 152 13.90 -15.43 -23.09
CA ASN A 152 15.04 -16.16 -23.68
C ASN A 152 15.32 -17.64 -23.32
N HIS A 153 14.96 -18.50 -24.29
CA HIS A 153 15.89 -19.32 -25.09
C HIS A 153 15.16 -19.64 -26.42
N LYS A 154 15.71 -19.58 -27.62
CA LYS A 154 17.07 -19.39 -28.17
C LYS A 154 16.90 -19.23 -29.69
N GLU A 155 17.65 -18.32 -30.32
CA GLU A 155 17.97 -18.37 -31.76
C GLU A 155 18.99 -19.50 -32.06
N GLU A 156 19.11 -19.81 -33.35
CA GLU A 156 20.18 -20.53 -34.06
C GLU A 156 20.20 -22.07 -34.01
N GLN A 157 19.66 -22.69 -35.08
CA GLN A 157 20.46 -23.25 -36.19
C GLN A 157 19.72 -23.07 -37.51
#